data_AF-A0A4V2BDZ7-F1
#
_entry.id   AF-A0A4V2BDZ7-F1
#
_cell.length_a   1.000
_cell.length_b   1.000
_cell.length_c   1.000
_cell.angle_alpha   90.00
_cell.angle_beta   90.00
_cell.angle_gamma   90.00
#
_symmetry.space_group_name_H-M   'P 1'
#
loop_
_entity.id
_entity.type
_entity.pdbx_description
1 polymer ?
#
loop_
_entity_poly.entity_id
_entity_poly.type
_entity_poly.pdbx_seq_one_letter_code
_entity_poly.pdbx_strand_id
1 'polypeptide(L)'
;MQYKGRFGDYDIFVHYGRYQDEGVERRFIEPNEVLIMGQSIDGVRHFGAIKDLKADMSARRFFMKSWEIEDPSHRYIMIQSAPLLVPYDPNATCLIRVT
;
A
#
# COMPACT_ATOMS: atom_id res chain seq x y z
N MET A 1 1.29 5.51 12.75
CA MET A 1 0.77 4.77 13.91
C MET A 1 1.30 5.42 15.17
N GLN A 2 0.48 5.48 16.22
CA GLN A 2 0.90 5.94 17.54
C GLN A 2 0.79 4.79 18.53
N TYR A 3 1.90 4.42 19.16
CA TYR A 3 1.90 3.43 20.25
C TYR A 3 1.18 3.97 21.48
N LYS A 4 0.35 3.15 22.13
CA LYS A 4 -0.40 3.50 23.34
C LYS A 4 -0.02 2.70 24.57
N GLY A 5 0.68 1.58 24.39
CA GLY A 5 1.08 0.71 25.48
C GLY A 5 0.87 -0.75 25.12
N ARG A 6 1.01 -1.61 26.12
CA ARG A 6 0.88 -3.05 26.01
C ARG A 6 -0.16 -3.55 27.00
N PHE A 7 -1.00 -4.48 26.57
CA PHE A 7 -1.98 -5.19 27.40
C PHE A 7 -1.73 -6.69 27.28
N GLY A 8 -1.19 -7.31 28.33
CA GLY A 8 -0.74 -8.71 28.27
C GLY A 8 0.31 -8.89 27.17
N ASP A 9 0.01 -9.73 26.17
CA ASP A 9 0.88 -9.98 25.02
C ASP A 9 0.56 -9.14 23.77
N TYR A 10 -0.38 -8.20 23.89
CA TYR A 10 -0.80 -7.33 22.78
C TYR A 10 -0.20 -5.94 22.90
N ASP A 11 0.49 -5.49 21.85
CA ASP A 11 0.87 -4.10 21.69
C ASP A 11 -0.26 -3.30 21.03
N ILE A 12 -0.63 -2.18 21.65
CA ILE A 12 -1.75 -1.36 21.21
C ILE A 12 -1.22 -0.16 20.43
N PHE A 13 -1.68 -0.06 19.18
CA PHE A 13 -1.41 1.06 18.28
C PHE A 13 -2.71 1.72 17.86
N VAL A 14 -2.68 3.05 17.75
CA VAL A 14 -3.78 3.80 17.12
C VAL A 14 -3.33 4.29 15.75
N HIS A 15 -4.16 4.00 14.75
CA HIS A 15 -3.94 4.36 13.36
C HIS A 15 -4.95 5.44 12.92
N TYR A 16 -4.45 6.58 12.46
CA TYR A 16 -5.26 7.71 11.98
C TYR A 16 -5.05 8.03 10.49
N GLY A 17 -4.37 7.16 9.75
CA GLY A 17 -4.08 7.40 8.34
C GLY A 17 -5.36 7.52 7.51
N ARG A 18 -5.34 8.47 6.58
CA ARG A 18 -6.39 8.72 5.59
C ARG A 18 -5.83 8.57 4.19
N TYR A 19 -6.70 8.23 3.24
CA TYR A 19 -6.42 8.25 1.81
C TYR A 19 -7.51 9.01 1.07
N GLN A 20 -7.18 9.49 -0.13
CA GLN A 20 -8.13 10.17 -0.99
C GLN A 20 -8.60 9.22 -2.08
N ASP A 21 -9.91 9.07 -2.20
CA ASP A 21 -10.58 8.28 -3.21
C ASP A 21 -11.54 9.19 -3.98
N GLU A 22 -11.22 9.48 -5.25
CA GLU A 22 -12.03 10.36 -6.12
C GLU A 22 -12.41 11.71 -5.49
N GLY A 23 -11.52 12.31 -4.70
CA GLY A 23 -11.80 13.59 -4.02
C GLY A 23 -12.40 13.47 -2.62
N VAL A 24 -12.82 12.27 -2.21
CA VAL A 24 -13.36 11.99 -0.88
C VAL A 24 -12.26 11.43 0.02
N GLU A 25 -12.09 12.03 1.19
CA GLU A 25 -11.17 11.53 2.19
C GLU A 25 -11.79 10.33 2.95
N ARG A 26 -11.08 9.20 2.96
CA ARG A 26 -11.48 7.96 3.63
C ARG A 26 -10.39 7.50 4.59
N ARG A 27 -10.74 6.67 5.56
CA ARG A 27 -9.79 6.11 6.52
C ARG A 27 -9.34 4.72 6.07
N PHE A 28 -8.08 4.38 6.34
CA PHE A 28 -7.60 3.01 6.08
C PHE A 28 -8.22 1.98 7.04
N ILE A 29 -8.53 2.40 8.27
CA ILE A 29 -9.22 1.60 9.29
C ILE A 29 -10.30 2.51 9.86
N GLU A 30 -11.56 2.07 9.85
CA GLU A 30 -12.68 2.88 10.33
C GLU A 30 -12.61 3.05 11.86
N PRO A 31 -13.16 4.15 12.43
CA PRO A 31 -13.03 4.44 13.87
C PRO A 31 -13.69 3.39 14.78
N ASN A 32 -14.62 2.62 14.25
CA ASN A 32 -15.28 1.52 14.96
C ASN A 32 -14.67 0.16 14.61
N GLU A 33 -13.49 0.11 14.01
CA GLU A 33 -12.80 -1.14 13.65
C GLU A 33 -11.47 -1.29 14.38
N VAL A 34 -11.20 -2.52 14.80
CA VAL A 34 -9.95 -2.93 15.45
C VAL A 34 -9.33 -4.03 14.62
N LEU A 35 -8.13 -3.77 14.09
CA LEU A 35 -7.34 -4.74 13.35
C LEU A 35 -6.36 -5.44 14.31
N ILE A 36 -6.43 -6.75 14.37
CA ILE A 36 -5.49 -7.61 15.11
C ILE A 36 -4.61 -8.33 14.09
N MET A 37 -3.30 -8.27 14.30
CA MET A 37 -2.30 -8.84 13.39
C MET A 37 -1.29 -9.68 14.17
N GLY A 38 -1.06 -10.91 13.74
CA GLY A 38 0.05 -11.74 14.18
C GLY A 38 1.31 -11.49 13.36
N GLN A 39 2.48 -11.77 13.94
CA GLN A 39 3.76 -11.71 13.22
C GLN A 39 3.89 -12.81 12.15
N SER A 40 3.08 -13.87 12.23
CA SER A 40 3.08 -15.00 11.29
C SER A 40 2.41 -14.71 9.94
N ILE A 41 1.84 -13.52 9.72
CA ILE A 41 1.15 -13.17 8.47
C ILE A 41 2.02 -13.33 7.22
N ASP A 42 3.34 -13.15 7.37
CA ASP A 42 4.34 -13.19 6.30
C ASP A 42 3.87 -12.45 5.03
N GLY A 43 3.67 -11.14 5.18
CA GLY A 43 3.19 -10.30 4.09
C GLY A 43 4.32 -9.92 3.14
N VAL A 44 4.25 -10.36 1.88
CA VAL A 44 5.24 -10.02 0.84
C VAL A 44 4.63 -9.11 -0.22
N ARG A 45 5.39 -8.08 -0.61
CA ARG A 45 5.04 -7.21 -1.73
C ARG A 45 5.64 -7.77 -3.02
N HIS A 46 4.81 -8.39 -3.84
CA HIS A 46 5.17 -8.86 -5.17
C HIS A 46 5.07 -7.72 -6.18
N PHE A 47 5.86 -7.81 -7.25
CA PHE A 47 5.87 -6.84 -8.34
C PHE A 47 5.77 -7.55 -9.68
N GLY A 48 4.73 -7.20 -10.43
CA GLY A 48 4.55 -7.67 -11.79
C GLY A 48 5.51 -7.02 -12.78
N ALA A 49 5.54 -7.59 -13.99
CA ALA A 49 6.23 -7.00 -15.13
C ALA A 49 5.64 -5.64 -15.52
N ILE A 50 6.51 -4.66 -15.77
CA ILE A 50 6.09 -3.35 -16.27
C ILE A 50 5.85 -3.45 -17.78
N LYS A 51 4.61 -3.19 -18.20
CA LYS A 51 4.17 -3.26 -19.61
C LYS A 51 4.61 -2.03 -20.42
N ASP A 52 5.90 -1.75 -20.40
CA ASP A 52 6.52 -0.65 -21.14
C ASP A 52 7.72 -1.17 -21.92
N LEU A 53 7.82 -0.81 -23.21
CA LEU A 53 8.90 -1.26 -24.08
C LEU A 53 10.28 -0.79 -23.57
N LYS A 54 10.37 0.41 -22.97
CA LYS A 54 11.62 0.92 -22.38
C LYS A 54 11.97 0.22 -21.06
N ALA A 55 11.02 -0.51 -20.47
CA ALA A 55 11.24 -1.35 -19.29
C ALA A 55 11.57 -2.81 -19.64
N ASP A 56 11.65 -3.16 -20.93
CA ASP A 56 11.93 -4.52 -21.42
C ASP A 56 10.97 -5.57 -20.84
N MET A 57 9.71 -5.19 -20.59
CA MET A 57 8.69 -6.08 -20.00
C MET A 57 9.14 -6.77 -18.70
N SER A 58 10.03 -6.14 -17.94
CA SER A 58 10.65 -6.75 -16.76
C SER A 58 9.96 -6.37 -15.44
N ALA A 59 10.00 -7.28 -14.47
CA ALA A 59 9.47 -7.02 -13.12
C ALA A 59 10.41 -6.09 -12.35
N ARG A 60 9.89 -4.93 -11.93
CA ARG A 60 10.64 -3.92 -11.19
C ARG A 60 9.74 -3.27 -10.14
N ARG A 61 10.34 -2.82 -9.04
CA ARG A 61 9.61 -2.08 -8.00
C ARG A 61 9.02 -0.77 -8.53
N PHE A 62 9.85 -0.02 -9.23
CA PHE A 62 9.50 1.23 -9.89
C PHE A 62 10.27 1.32 -11.20
N PHE A 63 9.61 1.78 -12.26
CA PHE A 63 10.24 2.14 -13.52
C PHE A 63 9.95 3.62 -13.78
N MET A 64 11.01 4.42 -13.84
CA MET A 64 10.93 5.86 -14.07
C MET A 64 11.39 6.15 -15.50
N LYS A 65 10.60 6.94 -16.24
CA LYS A 65 10.99 7.47 -17.54
C LYS A 65 10.59 8.92 -17.67
N SER A 66 11.34 9.66 -18.47
CA SER A 66 11.00 11.02 -18.90
C SER A 66 11.13 11.15 -20.40
N TRP A 67 10.28 11.98 -21.01
CA TRP A 67 10.33 12.30 -22.43
C TRP A 67 9.82 13.71 -22.67
N GLU A 68 10.24 14.30 -23.77
CA GLU A 68 9.85 15.64 -24.19
C GLU A 68 8.82 15.52 -25.33
N ILE A 69 7.86 16.43 -25.32
CA ILE A 69 6.91 16.69 -26.42
C ILE A 69 7.24 18.09 -26.89
N GLU A 70 7.35 18.32 -28.20
CA GLU A 70 7.84 19.59 -28.73
C GLU A 70 6.74 20.65 -28.92
N ASP A 71 5.50 20.26 -29.25
CA ASP A 71 4.43 21.20 -29.65
C ASP A 71 3.10 21.00 -28.88
N PRO A 72 2.80 21.81 -27.83
CA PRO A 72 3.69 22.73 -27.12
C PRO A 72 4.75 22.01 -26.28
N SER A 73 5.88 22.68 -26.06
CA SER A 73 7.05 22.04 -25.45
C SER A 73 6.82 21.72 -23.98
N HIS A 74 6.77 20.44 -23.63
CA HIS A 74 6.64 19.97 -22.26
C HIS A 74 7.46 18.70 -22.01
N ARG A 75 8.01 18.60 -20.80
CA ARG A 75 8.66 17.38 -20.33
C ARG A 75 7.74 16.61 -19.40
N TYR A 76 7.47 15.36 -19.77
CA TYR A 76 6.72 14.43 -18.93
C TYR A 76 7.68 13.55 -18.14
N ILE A 77 7.26 13.23 -16.91
CA ILE A 77 7.88 12.24 -16.06
C ILE A 77 6.79 11.25 -15.70
N MET A 78 7.08 9.96 -15.82
CA MET A 78 6.16 8.89 -15.46
C MET A 78 6.89 7.84 -14.63
N ILE A 79 6.24 7.46 -13.53
CA ILE A 79 6.66 6.34 -12.69
C ILE A 79 5.61 5.25 -12.86
N GLN A 80 6.04 4.08 -13.28
CA GLN A 80 5.20 2.89 -13.39
C GLN A 80 5.59 1.88 -12.31
N SER A 81 4.60 1.24 -11.72
CA SER A 81 4.75 0.14 -10.77
C SER A 81 3.56 -0.80 -10.92
N ALA A 82 3.78 -2.08 -10.65
CA ALA A 82 2.71 -3.10 -10.64
C ALA A 82 2.76 -3.91 -9.32
N PRO A 83 2.50 -3.27 -8.16
CA PRO A 83 2.61 -3.93 -6.87
C PRO A 83 1.36 -4.76 -6.56
N LEU A 84 1.56 -5.92 -5.91
CA LEU A 84 0.50 -6.71 -5.27
C LEU A 84 0.99 -7.14 -3.89
N LEU A 85 0.25 -6.77 -2.84
CA LEU A 85 0.53 -7.22 -1.48
C LEU A 85 -0.14 -8.58 -1.26
N VAL A 86 0.64 -9.60 -0.90
CA VAL A 86 0.14 -10.95 -0.66
C VAL A 86 0.47 -11.37 0.77
N PRO A 87 -0.55 -11.63 1.62
CA PRO A 87 -0.34 -12.32 2.89
C PRO A 87 -0.22 -13.83 2.64
N TYR A 88 0.85 -14.46 3.11
CA TYR A 88 1.01 -15.92 2.99
C TYR A 88 0.18 -16.68 4.02
N ASP A 89 -0.01 -16.12 5.22
CA ASP A 89 -0.97 -16.61 6.21
C ASP A 89 -2.06 -15.54 6.50
N PRO A 90 -3.12 -15.47 5.68
CA PRO A 90 -4.20 -14.52 5.91
C PRO A 90 -4.95 -14.76 7.22
N ASN A 91 -4.92 -15.99 7.77
CA ASN A 91 -5.62 -16.35 9.00
C ASN A 91 -4.91 -15.84 10.26
N ALA A 92 -3.68 -15.34 10.14
CA ALA A 92 -2.96 -14.66 11.22
C ALA A 92 -3.52 -13.25 11.52
N THR A 93 -4.64 -12.86 10.90
CA THR A 93 -5.24 -11.53 11.03
C THR A 93 -6.73 -11.59 11.32
N CYS A 94 -7.25 -10.58 12.00
CA CYS A 94 -8.68 -10.44 12.27
C CYS A 94 -9.07 -8.97 12.30
N LEU A 95 -10.20 -8.62 11.69
CA LEU A 95 -10.81 -7.29 11.77
C LEU A 95 -12.11 -7.39 12.58
N ILE A 96 -12.17 -6.65 13.68
CA ILE A 96 -13.32 -6.64 14.59
C ILE A 96 -14.01 -5.30 14.49
N ARG A 97 -15.32 -5.30 14.25
CA ARG A 97 -16.15 -4.08 14.31
C ARG A 97 -16.83 -3.97 15.66
N VAL A 98 -16.64 -2.84 16.32
CA VAL A 98 -17.23 -2.51 17.62
C VAL A 98 -18.51 -1.72 17.38
N THR A 99 -19.61 -2.16 18.00
CA THR A 99 -20.91 -1.49 17.96
C THR A 99 -21.00 -0.39 19.01
#